data_AF-A0ABD6CA35-F1
#
_entry.id   AF-A0ABD6CA35-F1
#
_cell.length_a   1.000
_cell.length_b   1.000
_cell.length_c   1.000
_cell.angle_alpha   90.00
_cell.angle_beta   90.00
_cell.angle_gamma   90.00
#
_symmetry.space_group_name_H-M   'P 1'
#
loop_
_entity.id
_entity.type
_entity.pdbx_description
1 polymer ?
#
loop_
_entity_poly.entity_id
_entity_poly.type
_entity_poly.pdbx_seq_one_letter_code
_entity_poly.pdbx_strand_id
1 'polypeptide(L)'
;MQLGDLSEHIAAWENGTTVEEISANERKRVYTSLQSHHLPKMAERGIIEYDSRAGVIELTDQGDELDVYLEVVAGRDIPWSQYYLGLSAVNATIVAAVAVGVWPLSLLSDIAWAAFIVTTVLVSAIAHVYRDSSMQLGTNEKPPELRDT
;
A
#
# COMPACT_ATOMS: atom_id res chain seq x y z
N MET A 1 -21.25 11.12 -2.95
CA MET A 1 -20.68 12.23 -2.13
C MET A 1 -20.66 13.50 -2.97
N GLN A 2 -20.77 14.70 -2.37
CA GLN A 2 -20.62 15.95 -3.14
C GLN A 2 -19.15 16.40 -3.20
N LEU A 3 -18.77 17.02 -4.32
CA LEU A 3 -17.43 17.58 -4.52
C LEU A 3 -17.08 18.65 -3.49
N GLY A 4 -18.07 19.44 -3.04
CA GLY A 4 -17.88 20.42 -1.97
C GLY A 4 -17.39 19.76 -0.69
N ASP A 5 -18.15 18.77 -0.22
CA ASP A 5 -17.85 18.00 0.99
C ASP A 5 -16.48 17.31 0.89
N LEU A 6 -16.19 16.68 -0.26
CA LEU A 6 -14.91 16.02 -0.50
C LEU A 6 -13.74 17.02 -0.47
N SER A 7 -13.93 18.21 -1.05
CA SER A 7 -12.90 19.26 -1.06
C SER A 7 -12.61 19.80 0.33
N GLU A 8 -13.62 19.90 1.18
CA GLU A 8 -13.49 20.34 2.57
C GLU A 8 -12.66 19.36 3.40
N HIS A 9 -12.98 18.07 3.31
CA HIS A 9 -12.23 17.03 4.02
C HIS A 9 -10.77 16.96 3.55
N ILE A 10 -10.53 16.98 2.24
CA ILE A 10 -9.16 16.94 1.69
C ILE A 10 -8.38 18.20 2.07
N ALA A 11 -9.01 19.38 2.03
CA ALA A 11 -8.35 20.62 2.45
C ALA A 11 -7.96 20.61 3.94
N ALA A 12 -8.81 20.05 4.79
CA ALA A 12 -8.52 19.90 6.22
C ALA A 12 -7.30 18.99 6.44
N TRP A 13 -7.24 17.84 5.74
CA TRP A 13 -6.10 16.94 5.80
C TRP A 13 -4.81 17.56 5.26
N GLU A 14 -4.85 18.28 4.14
CA GLU A 14 -3.67 18.94 3.55
C GLU A 14 -3.05 19.99 4.47
N ASN A 15 -3.88 20.67 5.27
CA ASN A 15 -3.44 21.72 6.18
C ASN A 15 -3.29 21.23 7.63
N GLY A 16 -3.52 19.95 7.91
CA GLY A 16 -3.40 19.36 9.23
C GLY A 16 -4.35 19.98 10.27
N THR A 17 -5.55 20.36 9.85
CA THR A 17 -6.55 21.10 10.63
C THR A 17 -7.93 20.45 10.47
N THR A 18 -9.00 21.02 11.03
CA THR A 18 -10.37 20.49 10.87
C THR A 18 -11.14 21.20 9.77
N VAL A 19 -12.28 20.63 9.36
CA VAL A 19 -13.15 21.22 8.33
C VAL A 19 -13.72 22.59 8.76
N GLU A 20 -13.86 22.83 10.06
CA GLU A 20 -14.32 24.11 10.61
C GLU A 20 -13.25 25.21 10.57
N GLU A 21 -11.98 24.81 10.51
CA GLU A 21 -10.83 25.72 10.62
C GLU A 21 -10.24 26.11 9.26
N ILE A 22 -10.60 25.41 8.17
CA ILE A 22 -10.13 25.74 6.82
C ILE A 22 -10.76 27.02 6.26
N SER A 23 -9.95 27.83 5.58
CA SER A 23 -10.41 29.02 4.89
C SER A 23 -11.12 28.69 3.57
N ALA A 24 -11.99 29.62 3.13
CA ALA A 24 -12.65 29.52 1.83
C ALA A 24 -11.66 29.42 0.65
N ASN A 25 -10.47 30.03 0.78
CA ASN A 25 -9.43 29.98 -0.25
C ASN A 25 -8.74 28.62 -0.34
N GLU A 26 -8.47 27.98 0.80
CA GLU A 26 -7.88 26.64 0.86
C GLU A 26 -8.84 25.61 0.27
N ARG A 27 -10.10 25.63 0.70
CA ARG A 27 -11.15 24.78 0.12
C ARG A 27 -11.30 24.99 -1.39
N LYS A 28 -11.33 26.24 -1.85
CA LYS A 28 -11.48 26.57 -3.29
C LYS A 28 -10.32 26.05 -4.13
N ARG A 29 -9.10 26.08 -3.61
CA ARG A 29 -7.92 25.51 -4.29
C ARG A 29 -8.10 24.01 -4.52
N VAL A 30 -8.43 23.27 -3.46
CA VAL A 30 -8.65 21.81 -3.54
C VAL A 30 -9.80 21.49 -4.48
N TYR A 31 -10.94 22.17 -4.35
CA TYR A 31 -12.09 22.02 -5.23
C TYR A 31 -11.73 22.15 -6.71
N THR A 32 -11.00 23.22 -7.05
CA THR A 32 -10.60 23.50 -8.44
C THR A 32 -9.63 22.43 -8.97
N SER A 33 -8.70 21.96 -8.12
CA SER A 33 -7.78 20.89 -8.48
C SER A 33 -8.53 19.57 -8.74
N LEU A 34 -9.40 19.17 -7.82
CA LEU A 34 -10.21 17.96 -7.93
C LEU A 34 -11.07 17.97 -9.19
N GLN A 35 -11.80 19.07 -9.40
CA GLN A 35 -12.68 19.23 -10.55
C GLN A 35 -11.94 19.19 -11.89
N SER A 36 -10.77 19.85 -11.99
CA SER A 36 -10.08 20.02 -13.27
C SER A 36 -9.14 18.88 -13.63
N HIS A 37 -8.55 18.21 -12.64
CA HIS A 37 -7.48 17.25 -12.87
C HIS A 37 -7.80 15.86 -12.35
N HIS A 38 -8.24 15.72 -11.10
CA HIS A 38 -8.29 14.41 -10.45
C HIS A 38 -9.54 13.63 -10.83
N LEU A 39 -10.73 14.23 -10.66
CA LEU A 39 -12.00 13.55 -10.91
C LEU A 39 -12.18 13.14 -12.37
N PRO A 40 -11.86 13.98 -13.38
CA PRO A 40 -11.95 13.56 -14.77
C PRO A 40 -11.07 12.35 -15.08
N LYS A 41 -9.84 12.31 -14.56
CA LYS A 41 -8.92 11.18 -14.77
C LYS A 41 -9.38 9.92 -14.07
N MET A 42 -9.90 10.03 -12.85
CA MET A 42 -10.44 8.87 -12.13
C MET A 42 -11.68 8.31 -12.84
N ALA A 43 -12.53 9.18 -13.38
CA ALA A 43 -13.69 8.78 -14.18
C ALA A 43 -13.29 8.14 -15.52
N GLU A 44 -12.31 8.69 -16.23
CA GLU A 44 -11.73 8.08 -17.44
C GLU A 44 -11.17 6.68 -17.19
N ARG A 45 -10.69 6.42 -15.98
CA ARG A 45 -10.16 5.12 -15.55
C ARG A 45 -11.23 4.17 -15.01
N GLY A 46 -12.49 4.61 -14.94
CA GLY A 46 -13.60 3.82 -14.44
C GLY A 46 -13.63 3.64 -12.93
N ILE A 47 -12.83 4.41 -12.17
CA ILE A 47 -12.73 4.30 -10.70
C ILE A 47 -13.93 4.97 -10.01
N ILE A 48 -14.46 6.03 -10.62
CA ILE A 48 -15.63 6.77 -10.13
C ILE A 48 -16.56 7.12 -11.28
N GLU A 49 -17.83 7.34 -10.96
CA GLU A 49 -18.75 8.13 -11.76
C GLU A 49 -18.74 9.56 -11.26
N TYR A 50 -18.54 10.52 -12.18
CA TYR A 50 -18.47 11.93 -11.83
C TYR A 50 -19.43 12.76 -12.70
N ASP A 51 -20.47 13.30 -12.07
CA ASP A 51 -21.32 14.32 -12.68
C ASP A 51 -20.77 15.71 -12.39
N SER A 52 -20.06 16.26 -13.36
CA SER A 52 -19.48 17.62 -13.28
C SER A 52 -20.50 18.75 -13.16
N ARG A 53 -21.77 18.55 -13.56
CA ARG A 53 -22.82 19.55 -13.46
C ARG A 53 -23.47 19.52 -12.08
N ALA A 54 -23.74 18.33 -11.56
CA ALA A 54 -24.31 18.15 -10.23
C ALA A 54 -23.25 18.25 -9.12
N GLY A 55 -21.96 18.11 -9.45
CA GLY A 55 -20.88 18.01 -8.47
C GLY A 55 -20.95 16.73 -7.65
N VAL A 56 -21.56 15.68 -8.20
CA VAL A 56 -21.78 14.40 -7.52
C VAL A 56 -20.72 13.40 -7.96
N ILE A 57 -20.16 12.70 -6.98
CA ILE A 57 -19.10 11.71 -7.15
C ILE A 57 -19.59 10.42 -6.50
N GLU A 58 -19.55 9.34 -7.27
CA GLU A 58 -19.93 8.00 -6.84
C GLU A 58 -18.82 7.02 -7.17
N LEU A 59 -18.53 6.10 -6.25
CA LEU A 59 -17.54 5.06 -6.47
C LEU A 59 -18.15 4.00 -7.40
N THR A 60 -17.38 3.48 -8.35
CA THR A 60 -17.80 2.32 -9.14
C THR A 60 -17.41 1.03 -8.42
N ASP A 61 -17.95 -0.11 -8.88
CA ASP A 61 -17.52 -1.44 -8.42
C ASP A 61 -16.00 -1.64 -8.57
N GLN A 62 -15.41 -1.09 -9.64
CA GLN A 62 -13.95 -1.13 -9.87
C GLN A 62 -13.19 -0.25 -8.88
N GLY A 63 -13.76 0.89 -8.49
CA GLY A 63 -13.19 1.74 -7.44
C GLY A 63 -13.25 1.10 -6.06
N ASP A 64 -14.30 0.32 -5.79
CA ASP A 64 -14.47 -0.42 -4.54
C ASP A 64 -13.42 -1.54 -4.40
N GLU A 65 -13.10 -2.25 -5.49
CA GLU A 65 -11.98 -3.20 -5.53
C GLU A 65 -10.61 -2.52 -5.32
N LEU A 66 -10.46 -1.24 -5.67
CA LEU A 66 -9.21 -0.50 -5.49
C LEU A 66 -8.93 -0.16 -4.02
N ASP A 67 -9.98 -0.04 -3.18
CA ASP A 67 -9.86 0.23 -1.75
C ASP A 67 -9.00 -0.83 -1.05
N VAL A 68 -9.17 -2.10 -1.45
CA VAL A 68 -8.37 -3.24 -1.00
C VAL A 68 -6.88 -3.05 -1.29
N TYR A 69 -6.51 -2.46 -2.43
CA TYR A 69 -5.11 -2.23 -2.78
C TYR A 69 -4.49 -1.02 -2.05
N LEU A 70 -5.31 -0.05 -1.63
CA LEU A 70 -4.85 1.14 -0.90
C LEU A 70 -4.72 0.87 0.61
N GLU A 71 -5.62 0.07 1.19
CA GLU A 71 -5.60 -0.30 2.61
C GLU A 71 -4.34 -1.11 2.99
N VAL A 72 -3.78 -1.85 2.03
CA VAL A 72 -2.50 -2.57 2.14
C VAL A 72 -1.30 -1.67 2.46
N VAL A 73 -1.40 -0.36 2.23
CA VAL A 73 -0.29 0.58 2.50
C VAL A 73 -0.30 1.09 3.96
N ALA A 74 -1.29 0.70 4.78
CA ALA A 74 -1.43 1.15 6.15
C ALA A 74 -0.71 0.24 7.17
N GLY A 75 0.58 0.53 7.38
CA GLY A 75 1.10 0.66 8.75
C GLY A 75 1.46 -0.60 9.54
N ARG A 76 2.49 -1.35 9.12
CA ARG A 76 3.54 -1.96 9.99
C ARG A 76 4.54 -2.86 9.24
N ASP A 77 4.55 -2.85 7.91
CA ASP A 77 5.46 -3.70 7.16
C ASP A 77 6.87 -3.12 7.06
N ILE A 78 7.87 -3.97 7.34
CA ILE A 78 9.27 -3.66 7.07
C ILE A 78 9.38 -3.38 5.56
N PRO A 79 9.92 -2.21 5.13
CA PRO A 79 10.06 -1.91 3.72
C PRO A 79 10.78 -3.05 2.99
N TRP A 80 10.24 -3.50 1.86
CA TRP A 80 10.77 -4.65 1.12
C TRP A 80 12.26 -4.53 0.82
N SER A 81 12.73 -3.31 0.53
CA SER A 81 14.16 -3.02 0.35
C SER A 81 15.00 -3.36 1.59
N GLN A 82 14.51 -3.07 2.80
CA GLN A 82 15.19 -3.39 4.06
C GLN A 82 15.15 -4.90 4.34
N TYR A 83 14.04 -5.56 4.04
CA TYR A 83 13.92 -7.02 4.15
C TYR A 83 14.94 -7.73 3.25
N TYR A 84 14.99 -7.39 1.96
CA TYR A 84 15.95 -7.99 1.03
C TYR A 84 17.39 -7.62 1.35
N LEU A 85 17.64 -6.40 1.85
CA LEU A 85 18.97 -5.99 2.31
C LEU A 85 19.43 -6.84 3.50
N GLY A 86 18.57 -7.03 4.50
CA GLY A 86 18.85 -7.88 5.66
C GLY A 86 19.05 -9.34 5.28
N LEU A 87 18.15 -9.89 4.45
CA LEU A 87 18.24 -11.25 3.93
C LEU A 87 19.55 -11.47 3.14
N SER A 88 19.93 -10.51 2.29
CA SER A 88 21.18 -10.56 1.53
C SER A 88 22.40 -10.46 2.43
N ALA A 89 22.38 -9.57 3.43
CA ALA A 89 23.46 -9.42 4.40
C ALA A 89 23.69 -10.70 5.21
N VAL A 90 22.63 -11.39 5.64
CA VAL A 90 22.71 -12.66 6.34
C VAL A 90 23.32 -13.74 5.44
N ASN A 91 22.82 -13.91 4.22
CA ASN A 91 23.36 -14.88 3.28
C ASN A 91 24.83 -14.60 2.94
N ALA A 92 25.20 -13.34 2.70
CA ALA A 92 26.58 -12.95 2.41
C ALA A 92 27.51 -13.24 3.60
N THR A 93 27.04 -13.02 4.83
CA THR A 93 27.79 -13.33 6.05
C THR A 93 28.04 -14.83 6.20
N ILE A 94 27.02 -15.66 5.91
CA ILE A 94 27.15 -17.12 5.90
C ILE A 94 28.18 -17.56 4.85
N VAL A 95 28.08 -17.03 3.63
CA VAL A 95 29.03 -17.34 2.55
C VAL A 95 30.47 -16.97 2.95
N ALA A 96 30.67 -15.79 3.54
CA ALA A 96 32.00 -15.37 4.01
C ALA A 96 32.54 -16.30 5.10
N ALA A 97 31.70 -16.71 6.06
CA ALA A 97 32.09 -17.61 7.14
C ALA A 97 32.42 -19.03 6.64
N VAL A 98 31.70 -19.52 5.62
CA VAL A 98 32.02 -20.78 4.94
C VAL A 98 33.35 -20.66 4.19
N ALA A 99 33.58 -19.56 3.48
CA ALA A 99 34.80 -19.34 2.69
C ALA A 99 36.09 -19.33 3.53
N VAL A 100 36.01 -18.83 4.77
CA VAL A 100 37.15 -18.85 5.72
C VAL A 100 37.19 -20.12 6.59
N GLY A 101 36.30 -21.08 6.36
CA GLY A 101 36.32 -22.38 7.01
C GLY A 101 35.91 -22.37 8.49
N VAL A 102 35.04 -21.43 8.91
CA VAL A 102 34.59 -21.31 10.31
C VAL A 102 33.95 -22.61 10.77
N TRP A 103 34.44 -23.19 11.88
CA TRP A 103 33.81 -24.33 12.52
C TRP A 103 32.55 -23.87 13.29
N PRO A 104 31.39 -24.55 13.17
CA PRO A 104 31.13 -25.85 12.51
C PRO A 104 30.64 -25.76 11.05
N LEU A 105 30.62 -24.58 10.43
CA LEU A 105 30.08 -24.37 9.08
C LEU A 105 30.87 -25.11 7.99
N SER A 106 32.16 -25.37 8.23
CA SER A 106 33.04 -26.17 7.37
C SER A 106 32.71 -27.67 7.33
N LEU A 107 31.77 -28.16 8.15
CA LEU A 107 31.32 -29.56 8.13
C LEU A 107 30.39 -29.88 6.94
N LEU A 108 29.79 -28.86 6.32
CA LEU A 108 28.86 -29.02 5.21
C LEU A 108 29.57 -28.74 3.87
N SER A 109 29.18 -29.47 2.84
CA SER A 109 29.67 -29.26 1.47
C SER A 109 29.16 -27.94 0.87
N ASP A 110 29.93 -27.35 -0.05
CA ASP A 110 29.55 -26.11 -0.76
C ASP A 110 28.16 -26.19 -1.40
N ILE A 111 27.79 -27.35 -1.96
CA ILE A 111 26.47 -27.55 -2.58
C ILE A 111 25.32 -27.54 -1.56
N ALA A 112 25.58 -27.94 -0.32
CA ALA A 112 24.58 -27.88 0.75
C ALA A 112 24.31 -26.43 1.15
N TRP A 113 25.35 -25.58 1.20
CA TRP A 113 25.19 -24.15 1.43
C TRP A 113 24.50 -23.44 0.27
N ALA A 114 24.83 -23.79 -0.97
CA ALA A 114 24.11 -23.28 -2.14
C ALA A 114 22.62 -23.65 -2.09
N ALA A 115 22.29 -24.90 -1.77
CA ALA A 115 20.91 -25.35 -1.62
C ALA A 115 20.18 -24.61 -0.48
N PHE A 116 20.85 -24.36 0.65
CA PHE A 116 20.29 -23.60 1.77
C PHE A 116 19.93 -22.16 1.38
N ILE A 117 20.85 -21.45 0.70
CA ILE A 117 20.63 -20.08 0.25
C ILE A 117 19.46 -20.02 -0.74
N VAL A 118 19.46 -20.90 -1.76
CA VAL A 118 18.38 -20.98 -2.75
C VAL A 118 17.05 -21.28 -2.07
N THR A 119 17.01 -22.23 -1.14
CA THR A 119 15.78 -22.57 -0.41
C THR A 119 15.27 -21.40 0.41
N THR A 120 16.15 -20.66 1.09
CA THR A 120 15.76 -19.50 1.89
C THR A 120 15.15 -18.40 1.01
N VAL A 121 15.78 -18.10 -0.13
CA VAL A 121 15.25 -17.13 -1.11
C VAL A 121 13.94 -17.63 -1.71
N LEU A 122 13.84 -18.91 -2.05
CA LEU A 122 12.64 -19.52 -2.62
C LEU A 122 11.46 -19.48 -1.64
N VAL A 123 11.67 -19.87 -0.38
CA VAL A 123 10.63 -19.81 0.66
C VAL A 123 10.20 -18.35 0.89
N SER A 124 11.14 -17.41 0.90
CA SER A 124 10.82 -15.98 0.96
C SER A 124 9.97 -15.53 -0.22
N ALA A 125 10.34 -15.89 -1.44
CA ALA A 125 9.61 -15.52 -2.65
C ALA A 125 8.21 -16.14 -2.67
N ILE A 126 8.08 -17.42 -2.29
CA ILE A 126 6.80 -18.12 -2.16
C ILE A 126 5.92 -17.41 -1.12
N ALA A 127 6.45 -17.16 0.08
CA ALA A 127 5.72 -16.44 1.12
C ALA A 127 5.29 -15.04 0.66
N HIS A 128 6.10 -14.37 -0.16
CA HIS A 128 5.76 -13.08 -0.75
C HIS A 128 4.57 -13.20 -1.72
N VAL A 129 4.61 -14.15 -2.65
CA VAL A 129 3.50 -14.41 -3.61
C VAL A 129 2.21 -14.82 -2.89
N TYR A 130 2.30 -15.62 -1.82
CA TYR A 130 1.12 -16.00 -1.05
C TYR A 130 0.56 -14.86 -0.20
N ARG A 131 1.41 -14.00 0.38
CA ARG A 131 0.92 -12.82 1.12
C ARG A 131 0.27 -11.81 0.19
N ASP A 132 0.88 -11.53 -0.96
CA ASP A 132 0.37 -10.60 -1.95
C ASP A 132 -1.00 -11.05 -2.51
N SER A 133 -1.20 -12.37 -2.65
CA SER A 133 -2.49 -12.93 -3.07
C SER A 133 -3.53 -13.08 -1.94
N SER A 134 -3.10 -13.23 -0.68
CA SER A 134 -4.02 -13.30 0.48
C SER A 134 -4.65 -11.96 0.84
N MET A 135 -4.11 -10.84 0.35
CA MET A 135 -4.71 -9.52 0.50
C MET A 135 -5.85 -9.26 -0.50
N GLN A 136 -6.24 -10.26 -1.29
CA GLN A 136 -7.46 -10.22 -2.12
C GLN A 136 -8.71 -10.82 -1.45
N LEU A 137 -8.66 -11.19 -0.16
CA LEU A 137 -9.80 -11.79 0.54
C LEU A 137 -10.07 -11.12 1.88
N GLY A 138 -10.63 -9.92 1.80
CA GLY A 138 -11.17 -9.16 2.93
C GLY A 138 -12.53 -8.55 2.60
N THR A 139 -13.47 -9.35 2.09
CA THR A 139 -14.87 -8.89 2.05
C THR A 139 -15.40 -8.85 3.48
N ASN A 140 -15.90 -7.69 3.91
CA ASN A 140 -16.68 -7.42 5.13
C ASN A 140 -15.94 -7.02 6.43
N GLU A 141 -15.08 -6.01 6.39
CA GLU A 141 -14.90 -5.20 7.61
C GLU A 141 -15.58 -3.85 7.40
N LYS A 142 -16.74 -3.65 8.05
CA LYS A 142 -17.47 -2.37 7.99
C LYS A 142 -16.56 -1.23 8.46
N PRO A 143 -16.51 -0.10 7.73
CA PRO A 143 -15.81 1.11 8.15
C PRO A 143 -16.15 1.49 9.60
N PRO A 144 -15.18 1.98 10.40
CA PRO A 144 -15.38 2.29 11.82
C PRO A 144 -16.52 3.26 12.12
N GLU A 145 -16.89 4.08 11.14
CA GLU A 145 -18.03 4.99 11.15
C GLU A 145 -19.42 4.30 11.08
N LEU A 146 -19.49 3.00 10.74
CA LEU A 146 -20.73 2.22 10.64
C LEU A 146 -20.85 1.12 11.72
N ARG A 147 -20.02 1.16 12.76
CA ARG A 147 -19.97 0.13 13.81
C ARG A 147 -20.97 0.34 14.95
N ASP A 148 -21.70 1.46 14.97
CA ASP A 148 -22.65 1.83 16.04
C ASP A 148 -24.07 2.17 15.51
N THR A 149 -24.66 1.27 14.71
CA THR A 149 -26.12 1.22 14.49
C THR A 149 -26.64 -0.20 14.52
#